data_AF-A0A2K3UUS8-F1
#
_entry.id   AF-A0A2K3UUS8-F1
#
_cell.length_a   1.000
_cell.length_b   1.000
_cell.length_c   1.000
_cell.angle_alpha   90.00
_cell.angle_beta   90.00
_cell.angle_gamma   90.00
#
_symmetry.space_group_name_H-M   'P 1'
#
loop_
_entity.id
_entity.type
_entity.pdbx_description
1 polymer ?
#
loop_
_entity_poly.entity_id
_entity_poly.type
_entity_poly.pdbx_seq_one_letter_code
_entity_poly.pdbx_strand_id
1 'polypeptide(L)'
;MLGFKMKTFRRSSAFPQPADRTSLSTAGVGPTRPRPDEGSTAIITVLMTGMTLASIIAITTQVSLGTRRTAADDATSARLLMAAESGLAGFLDRTRRAGVGYSGANNSASMNTVLAQMIDGSPMNSFSVPGATVSIKVNKTIPATFASLNDLNAIDVTSTATSGSDRSSVTQRFTVKRGNLPKLNIPGALTSYPGVNLNGNASIGGATIDAPDRAVFASYLNLKRRDAQSTVKGVPLVMDATGSLLPRLKALQPGSYVRLPLADASGAVLPGAPTGLFRVDATDSAAQTVTLTPTSLPSGVLTPFLPTSVPADLVRNALIAVSASSLIIQNSETFIQGDTVSIRLGTETYTAKVSSTPVNTSAGTTFSVGSWAPGTPTAAALLTFSEGQPVSKSTLGVVTARSFSRGKTDPVGGVMENASAAVVPSPLNDTLFTQTFGMSPDSLQALSTVVTEAQFSANSKAIDGLTWLTSSDHSLNLNNEKITGKGILIVDGDLTVNQNQSGACDMNGVLYVRGNLRIQGNLQLCGAIVVEGSVLNNDNEVISIDYSDTALAGTGRKIQYDPNVLYDVTQGTGKVAFSSLVGSWRQQ
;
A
#
# COMPACT_ATOMS: atom_id res chain seq x y z
N MET A 1 -10.56 -20.19 25.42
CA MET A 1 -11.26 -20.65 26.65
C MET A 1 -12.36 -19.66 27.01
N LEU A 2 -13.60 -19.94 26.58
CA LEU A 2 -14.83 -19.29 27.05
C LEU A 2 -15.96 -20.25 26.67
N GLY A 3 -16.48 -20.98 27.67
CA GLY A 3 -17.42 -22.07 27.48
C GLY A 3 -18.87 -21.59 27.50
N PHE A 4 -19.57 -21.68 26.36
CA PHE A 4 -21.01 -21.51 26.29
C PHE A 4 -21.70 -22.86 26.58
N LYS A 5 -22.40 -22.94 27.72
CA LYS A 5 -23.29 -24.07 28.06
C LYS A 5 -24.62 -23.91 27.30
N MET A 6 -24.89 -24.80 26.35
CA MET A 6 -26.23 -25.02 25.81
C MET A 6 -27.14 -25.61 26.90
N LYS A 7 -28.26 -24.94 27.16
CA LYS A 7 -29.31 -25.39 28.08
C LYS A 7 -30.41 -26.07 27.27
N THR A 8 -30.48 -27.38 27.38
CA THR A 8 -31.49 -28.24 26.74
C THR A 8 -32.86 -28.02 27.37
N PHE A 9 -33.85 -27.59 26.59
CA PHE A 9 -35.25 -27.54 27.02
C PHE A 9 -35.89 -28.92 26.85
N ARG A 10 -36.11 -29.64 27.95
CA ARG A 10 -36.99 -30.82 28.00
C ARG A 10 -38.45 -30.35 28.08
N ARG A 11 -39.27 -30.77 27.11
CA ARG A 11 -40.74 -30.72 27.21
C ARG A 11 -41.20 -31.72 28.28
N SER A 12 -41.90 -31.22 29.29
CA SER A 12 -42.63 -32.00 30.30
C SER A 12 -44.12 -31.81 30.04
N SER A 13 -44.77 -32.84 29.50
CA SER A 13 -46.23 -32.95 29.43
C SER A 13 -46.74 -33.52 30.76
N ALA A 14 -47.39 -32.70 31.58
CA ALA A 14 -48.13 -33.15 32.75
C ALA A 14 -49.60 -32.74 32.59
N PHE A 15 -50.44 -33.74 32.32
CA PHE A 15 -51.89 -33.66 32.44
C PHE A 15 -52.27 -33.58 33.93
N PRO A 16 -53.24 -32.74 34.34
CA PRO A 16 -53.93 -32.91 35.60
C PRO A 16 -55.12 -33.87 35.41
N GLN A 17 -55.13 -34.96 36.17
CA GLN A 17 -56.33 -35.77 36.43
C GLN A 17 -57.32 -34.96 37.28
N PRO A 18 -58.64 -35.08 37.06
CA PRO A 18 -59.63 -34.57 37.98
C PRO A 18 -59.87 -35.56 39.12
N ALA A 19 -59.88 -35.04 40.34
CA ALA A 19 -60.21 -35.77 41.56
C ALA A 19 -61.72 -35.98 41.68
N ASP A 20 -62.05 -37.18 42.14
CA ASP A 20 -63.37 -37.70 42.45
C ASP A 20 -63.69 -37.46 43.94
N ARG A 21 -64.91 -36.97 44.26
CA ARG A 21 -65.79 -37.43 45.37
C ARG A 21 -66.83 -36.40 45.86
N THR A 22 -68.11 -36.78 45.65
CA THR A 22 -69.26 -36.81 46.59
C THR A 22 -69.66 -35.58 47.41
N SER A 23 -70.94 -35.16 47.37
CA SER A 23 -72.06 -35.76 48.14
C SER A 23 -73.40 -35.06 47.91
N LEU A 24 -74.48 -35.83 48.09
CA LEU A 24 -75.90 -35.49 47.96
C LEU A 24 -76.38 -34.27 48.76
N SER A 25 -77.39 -33.57 48.22
CA SER A 25 -78.53 -33.07 49.01
C SER A 25 -79.76 -32.89 48.12
N THR A 26 -80.75 -33.74 48.37
CA THR A 26 -82.08 -33.80 47.76
C THR A 26 -82.97 -32.67 48.29
N ALA A 27 -83.57 -31.88 47.41
CA ALA A 27 -84.79 -31.12 47.72
C ALA A 27 -85.61 -30.98 46.43
N GLY A 28 -86.75 -31.68 46.38
CA GLY A 28 -87.64 -31.69 45.23
C GLY A 28 -88.52 -30.44 45.15
N VAL A 29 -88.84 -30.03 43.93
CA VAL A 29 -90.04 -29.23 43.62
C VAL A 29 -90.49 -29.57 42.18
N GLY A 30 -91.68 -30.19 42.08
CA GLY A 30 -92.71 -29.88 41.09
C GLY A 30 -92.48 -30.18 39.59
N PRO A 31 -93.30 -31.06 38.96
CA PRO A 31 -93.40 -31.11 37.51
C PRO A 31 -94.20 -29.90 37.01
N THR A 32 -93.51 -28.84 36.58
CA THR A 32 -94.13 -27.76 35.81
C THR A 32 -94.26 -28.18 34.35
N ARG A 33 -95.51 -28.16 33.88
CA ARG A 33 -95.94 -28.40 32.50
C ARG A 33 -95.02 -27.73 31.46
N PRO A 34 -94.75 -28.39 30.32
CA PRO A 34 -93.99 -27.79 29.22
C PRO A 34 -94.77 -26.58 28.71
N ARG A 35 -94.19 -25.40 28.89
CA ARG A 35 -94.68 -24.19 28.21
C ARG A 35 -94.15 -24.22 26.77
N PRO A 36 -94.96 -23.86 25.76
CA PRO A 36 -94.58 -23.92 24.34
C PRO A 36 -93.40 -23.03 23.90
N ASP A 37 -92.72 -22.34 24.82
CA ASP A 37 -91.65 -21.39 24.49
C ASP A 37 -90.23 -22.00 24.62
N GLU A 38 -90.08 -23.21 25.19
CA GLU A 38 -88.78 -23.86 25.46
C GLU A 38 -88.03 -24.31 24.19
N GLY A 39 -88.74 -24.58 23.09
CA GLY A 39 -88.12 -24.90 21.81
C GLY A 39 -87.33 -23.71 21.23
N SER A 40 -87.77 -22.48 21.49
CA SER A 40 -87.08 -21.27 21.02
C SER A 40 -85.78 -21.03 21.79
N THR A 41 -85.77 -21.29 23.10
CA THR A 41 -84.59 -21.07 23.96
C THR A 41 -83.48 -22.07 23.65
N ALA A 42 -83.82 -23.34 23.39
CA ALA A 42 -82.85 -24.35 22.96
C ALA A 42 -82.23 -24.01 21.59
N ILE A 43 -83.05 -23.55 20.64
CA ILE A 43 -82.56 -23.09 19.33
C ILE A 43 -81.63 -21.89 19.47
N ILE A 44 -82.02 -20.87 20.26
CA ILE A 44 -81.19 -19.68 20.50
C ILE A 44 -79.87 -20.05 21.17
N THR A 45 -79.89 -20.99 22.12
CA THR A 45 -78.67 -21.42 22.83
C THR A 45 -77.72 -22.17 21.89
N VAL A 46 -78.23 -23.08 21.05
CA VAL A 46 -77.41 -23.79 20.05
C VAL A 46 -76.84 -22.82 19.01
N LEU A 47 -77.63 -21.81 18.61
CA LEU A 47 -77.22 -20.82 17.61
C LEU A 47 -76.18 -19.84 18.17
N MET A 48 -76.36 -19.36 19.42
CA MET A 48 -75.37 -18.58 20.15
C MET A 48 -74.08 -19.37 20.39
N THR A 49 -74.19 -20.64 20.79
CA THR A 49 -73.03 -21.52 21.00
C THR A 49 -72.29 -21.78 19.69
N GLY A 50 -73.03 -22.02 18.59
CA GLY A 50 -72.46 -22.17 17.25
C GLY A 50 -71.76 -20.91 16.76
N MET A 51 -72.35 -19.73 17.00
CA MET A 51 -71.72 -18.45 16.70
C MET A 51 -70.45 -18.23 17.53
N THR A 52 -70.47 -18.49 18.85
CA THR A 52 -69.27 -18.35 19.69
C THR A 52 -68.17 -19.32 19.29
N LEU A 53 -68.50 -20.58 18.97
CA LEU A 53 -67.52 -21.55 18.49
C LEU A 53 -66.91 -21.12 17.15
N ALA A 54 -67.73 -20.64 16.22
CA ALA A 54 -67.27 -20.11 14.93
C ALA A 54 -66.37 -18.88 15.12
N SER A 55 -66.71 -17.97 16.04
CA SER A 55 -65.87 -16.82 16.40
C SER A 55 -64.53 -17.26 17.00
N ILE A 56 -64.52 -18.23 17.92
CA ILE A 56 -63.28 -18.76 18.51
C ILE A 56 -62.41 -19.41 17.42
N ILE A 57 -62.98 -20.24 16.55
CA ILE A 57 -62.22 -20.88 15.45
C ILE A 57 -61.65 -19.82 14.50
N ALA A 58 -62.43 -18.79 14.15
CA ALA A 58 -61.98 -17.70 13.30
C ALA A 58 -60.80 -16.93 13.93
N ILE A 59 -60.92 -16.56 15.21
CA ILE A 59 -59.85 -15.88 15.96
C ILE A 59 -58.61 -16.77 16.05
N THR A 60 -58.76 -18.05 16.39
CA THR A 60 -57.64 -18.99 16.52
C THR A 60 -56.93 -19.21 15.19
N THR A 61 -57.68 -19.25 14.08
CA THR A 61 -57.14 -19.40 12.72
C THR A 61 -56.39 -18.14 12.30
N GLN A 62 -56.93 -16.95 12.58
CA GLN A 62 -56.26 -15.68 12.32
C GLN A 62 -54.96 -15.53 13.13
N VAL A 63 -54.97 -15.91 14.41
CA VAL A 63 -53.76 -15.90 15.27
C VAL A 63 -52.72 -16.92 14.79
N SER A 64 -53.15 -18.13 14.41
CA SER A 64 -52.25 -19.18 13.87
C SER A 64 -51.64 -18.78 12.52
N LEU A 65 -52.43 -18.20 11.61
CA LEU A 65 -51.93 -17.67 10.34
C LEU A 65 -51.02 -16.46 10.56
N GLY A 66 -51.35 -15.58 11.52
CA GLY A 66 -50.52 -14.45 11.92
C GLY A 66 -49.16 -14.90 12.43
N THR A 67 -49.12 -15.84 13.39
CA THR A 67 -47.86 -16.37 13.95
C THR A 67 -47.01 -17.11 12.91
N ARG A 68 -47.63 -17.84 11.98
CA ARG A 68 -46.90 -18.47 10.85
C ARG A 68 -46.32 -17.45 9.88
N ARG A 69 -47.03 -16.36 9.59
CA ARG A 69 -46.52 -15.25 8.78
C ARG A 69 -45.35 -14.57 9.48
N THR A 70 -45.51 -14.18 10.75
CA THR A 70 -44.42 -13.58 11.54
C THR A 70 -43.18 -14.48 11.59
N ALA A 71 -43.35 -15.79 11.82
CA ALA A 71 -42.21 -16.72 11.82
C ALA A 71 -41.54 -16.87 10.44
N ALA A 72 -42.32 -16.82 9.35
CA ALA A 72 -41.79 -16.84 7.99
C ALA A 72 -41.07 -15.52 7.64
N ASP A 73 -41.61 -14.39 8.07
CA ASP A 73 -41.05 -13.06 7.87
C ASP A 73 -39.74 -12.90 8.67
N ASP A 74 -39.72 -13.35 9.93
CA ASP A 74 -38.52 -13.40 10.78
C ASP A 74 -37.43 -14.28 10.17
N ALA A 75 -37.80 -15.47 9.69
CA ALA A 75 -36.86 -16.38 9.02
C ALA A 75 -36.31 -15.77 7.72
N THR A 76 -37.14 -15.04 6.97
CA THR A 76 -36.75 -14.36 5.74
C THR A 76 -35.81 -13.18 6.05
N SER A 77 -36.14 -12.36 7.04
CA SER A 77 -35.28 -11.27 7.50
C SER A 77 -33.93 -11.75 8.01
N ALA A 78 -33.90 -12.84 8.79
CA ALA A 78 -32.64 -13.43 9.25
C ALA A 78 -31.77 -13.95 8.09
N ARG A 79 -32.39 -14.59 7.08
CA ARG A 79 -31.67 -15.04 5.87
C ARG A 79 -31.13 -13.87 5.06
N LEU A 80 -31.93 -12.82 4.87
CA LEU A 80 -31.50 -11.61 4.17
C LEU A 80 -30.37 -10.90 4.91
N LEU A 81 -30.42 -10.85 6.25
CA LEU A 81 -29.34 -10.29 7.06
C LEU A 81 -28.03 -11.06 6.87
N MET A 82 -28.05 -12.38 6.98
CA MET A 82 -26.86 -13.23 6.76
C MET A 82 -26.31 -13.07 5.35
N ALA A 83 -27.18 -12.94 4.34
CA ALA A 83 -26.78 -12.68 2.96
C ALA A 83 -26.10 -11.29 2.80
N ALA A 84 -26.66 -10.26 3.43
CA ALA A 84 -26.08 -8.92 3.43
C ALA A 84 -24.72 -8.90 4.16
N GLU A 85 -24.61 -9.53 5.34
CA GLU A 85 -23.33 -9.69 6.06
C GLU A 85 -22.28 -10.42 5.23
N SER A 86 -22.67 -11.50 4.54
CA SER A 86 -21.77 -12.23 3.63
C SER A 86 -21.25 -11.36 2.50
N GLY A 87 -22.11 -10.52 1.90
CA GLY A 87 -21.69 -9.54 0.90
C GLY A 87 -20.67 -8.53 1.44
N LEU A 88 -20.87 -8.07 2.66
CA LEU A 88 -19.96 -7.14 3.31
C LEU A 88 -18.61 -7.79 3.68
N ALA A 89 -18.64 -9.01 4.22
CA ALA A 89 -17.42 -9.78 4.50
C ALA A 89 -16.63 -10.08 3.22
N GLY A 90 -17.33 -10.34 2.11
CA GLY A 90 -16.73 -10.56 0.79
C GLY A 90 -16.17 -9.29 0.13
N PHE A 91 -16.50 -8.09 0.60
CA PHE A 91 -16.05 -6.83 0.01
C PHE A 91 -14.51 -6.72 -0.02
N LEU A 92 -13.84 -7.07 1.08
CA LEU A 92 -12.37 -7.01 1.17
C LEU A 92 -11.70 -7.97 0.19
N ASP A 93 -12.21 -9.20 0.06
CA ASP A 93 -11.67 -10.17 -0.89
C ASP A 93 -11.88 -9.72 -2.34
N ARG A 94 -13.08 -9.21 -2.65
CA ARG A 94 -13.41 -8.69 -3.98
C ARG A 94 -12.56 -7.49 -4.37
N THR A 95 -12.36 -6.53 -3.46
CA THR A 95 -11.49 -5.36 -3.72
C THR A 95 -10.04 -5.77 -3.93
N ARG A 96 -9.53 -6.77 -3.19
CA ARG A 96 -8.19 -7.35 -3.41
C ARG A 96 -8.06 -8.01 -4.78
N ARG A 97 -9.02 -8.86 -5.15
CA ARG A 97 -9.05 -9.58 -6.44
C ARG A 97 -9.27 -8.69 -7.65
N ALA A 98 -10.08 -7.65 -7.52
CA ALA A 98 -10.33 -6.67 -8.58
C ALA A 98 -9.06 -5.92 -8.99
N GLY A 99 -7.97 -6.03 -8.20
CA GLY A 99 -6.67 -5.55 -8.62
C GLY A 99 -6.68 -4.05 -8.88
N VAL A 100 -7.37 -3.28 -8.03
CA VAL A 100 -7.38 -1.82 -8.04
C VAL A 100 -5.99 -1.32 -7.64
N GLY A 101 -5.02 -1.59 -8.52
CA GLY A 101 -3.66 -1.13 -8.48
C GLY A 101 -3.61 0.29 -8.97
N TYR A 102 -2.89 1.12 -8.23
CA TYR A 102 -2.42 2.36 -8.81
C TYR A 102 -1.33 2.00 -9.81
N SER A 103 -1.64 2.15 -11.10
CA SER A 103 -0.59 2.08 -12.10
C SER A 103 0.31 3.29 -11.90
N GLY A 104 1.62 3.08 -11.77
CA GLY A 104 2.58 4.14 -11.45
C GLY A 104 2.67 5.29 -12.49
N ALA A 105 1.79 5.29 -13.49
CA ALA A 105 1.68 6.29 -14.55
C ALA A 105 0.43 7.17 -14.38
N ASN A 106 0.62 8.36 -13.79
CA ASN A 106 -0.10 9.63 -14.02
C ASN A 106 -1.64 9.69 -14.12
N ASN A 107 -2.40 8.62 -13.90
CA ASN A 107 -3.86 8.67 -14.03
C ASN A 107 -4.50 8.86 -12.65
N SER A 108 -4.45 10.09 -12.13
CA SER A 108 -5.40 10.54 -11.09
C SER A 108 -6.87 10.36 -11.52
N ALA A 109 -7.13 10.31 -12.84
CA ALA A 109 -8.42 9.97 -13.42
C ALA A 109 -8.81 8.49 -13.20
N SER A 110 -7.86 7.53 -13.25
CA SER A 110 -8.22 6.10 -13.28
C SER A 110 -8.74 5.58 -11.96
N MET A 111 -8.23 6.02 -10.80
CA MET A 111 -8.73 5.51 -9.53
C MET A 111 -10.09 6.09 -9.13
N ASN A 112 -10.39 7.35 -9.50
CA ASN A 112 -11.75 7.88 -9.38
C ASN A 112 -12.68 7.16 -10.36
N THR A 113 -12.22 6.82 -11.58
CA THR A 113 -12.97 5.96 -12.50
C THR A 113 -13.09 4.52 -12.00
N VAL A 114 -12.13 3.97 -11.26
CA VAL A 114 -12.18 2.60 -10.73
C VAL A 114 -13.01 2.53 -9.46
N LEU A 115 -12.90 3.50 -8.54
CA LEU A 115 -13.88 3.67 -7.45
C LEU A 115 -15.26 3.93 -8.05
N ALA A 116 -15.38 4.78 -9.08
CA ALA A 116 -16.64 5.00 -9.79
C ALA A 116 -17.12 3.72 -10.47
N GLN A 117 -16.28 2.89 -11.07
CA GLN A 117 -16.67 1.59 -11.66
C GLN A 117 -17.04 0.55 -10.59
N MET A 118 -16.42 0.62 -9.40
CA MET A 118 -16.87 -0.11 -8.20
C MET A 118 -18.22 0.43 -7.69
N ILE A 119 -18.55 1.69 -7.96
CA ILE A 119 -19.77 2.37 -7.49
C ILE A 119 -20.93 2.28 -8.49
N ASP A 120 -20.65 2.32 -9.80
CA ASP A 120 -21.61 2.48 -10.91
C ASP A 120 -22.08 1.17 -11.55
N GLY A 121 -21.82 0.00 -10.94
CA GLY A 121 -22.57 -1.21 -11.28
C GLY A 121 -21.88 -2.24 -12.18
N SER A 122 -20.55 -2.30 -12.18
CA SER A 122 -19.82 -3.49 -12.70
C SER A 122 -20.24 -4.76 -11.91
N PRO A 123 -20.12 -6.00 -12.47
CA PRO A 123 -20.54 -7.28 -11.87
C PRO A 123 -20.10 -7.59 -10.43
N MET A 124 -19.29 -6.75 -9.78
CA MET A 124 -19.07 -6.81 -8.33
C MET A 124 -20.30 -6.39 -7.49
N ASN A 125 -21.23 -5.62 -8.06
CA ASN A 125 -22.26 -4.92 -7.31
C ASN A 125 -23.54 -5.71 -7.10
N SER A 126 -23.69 -6.88 -7.72
CA SER A 126 -24.76 -7.80 -7.37
C SER A 126 -24.35 -9.26 -7.56
N PHE A 127 -24.77 -10.13 -6.65
CA PHE A 127 -24.63 -11.57 -6.79
C PHE A 127 -25.82 -12.27 -6.15
N SER A 128 -26.19 -13.41 -6.72
CA SER A 128 -27.29 -14.22 -6.21
C SER A 128 -26.78 -15.23 -5.20
N VAL A 129 -27.43 -15.28 -4.04
CA VAL A 129 -27.36 -16.40 -3.10
C VAL A 129 -28.69 -17.14 -3.14
N PRO A 130 -28.78 -18.41 -2.74
CA PRO A 130 -30.05 -19.14 -2.73
C PRO A 130 -31.14 -18.37 -1.97
N GLY A 131 -32.13 -17.87 -2.72
CA GLY A 131 -33.26 -17.12 -2.17
C GLY A 131 -33.05 -15.62 -1.94
N ALA A 132 -31.94 -15.01 -2.35
CA ALA A 132 -31.77 -13.55 -2.28
C ALA A 132 -30.78 -13.01 -3.33
N THR A 133 -30.98 -11.76 -3.72
CA THR A 133 -30.00 -10.98 -4.49
C THR A 133 -29.28 -10.03 -3.55
N VAL A 134 -27.96 -10.14 -3.44
CA VAL A 134 -27.14 -9.24 -2.63
C VAL A 134 -26.56 -8.17 -3.54
N SER A 135 -26.70 -6.90 -3.17
CA SER A 135 -26.09 -5.76 -3.84
C SER A 135 -25.18 -4.98 -2.90
N ILE A 136 -23.98 -4.66 -3.36
CA ILE A 136 -23.00 -3.89 -2.59
C ILE A 136 -22.93 -2.48 -3.18
N LYS A 137 -23.09 -1.46 -2.32
CA LYS A 137 -23.02 -0.05 -2.68
C LYS A 137 -22.07 0.67 -1.73
N VAL A 138 -21.20 1.53 -2.26
CA VAL A 138 -20.46 2.49 -1.44
C VAL A 138 -21.38 3.70 -1.20
N ASN A 139 -21.76 3.93 0.06
CA ASN A 139 -22.78 4.89 0.46
C ASN A 139 -22.27 6.32 0.63
N LYS A 140 -20.96 6.53 0.64
CA LYS A 140 -20.40 7.87 0.76
C LYS A 140 -20.50 8.59 -0.58
N THR A 141 -21.20 9.72 -0.61
CA THR A 141 -21.06 10.72 -1.68
C THR A 141 -19.58 11.08 -1.72
N ILE A 142 -18.87 10.52 -2.70
CA ILE A 142 -17.54 10.97 -3.05
C ILE A 142 -17.76 12.42 -3.50
N PRO A 143 -17.34 13.46 -2.76
CA PRO A 143 -17.39 14.81 -3.30
C PRO A 143 -16.81 14.80 -4.71
N ALA A 144 -17.55 15.36 -5.68
CA ALA A 144 -17.23 15.29 -7.10
C ALA A 144 -15.80 15.78 -7.45
N THR A 145 -15.17 16.47 -6.51
CA THR A 145 -13.81 16.98 -6.56
C THR A 145 -12.96 16.37 -5.42
N PHE A 146 -12.59 15.09 -5.50
CA PHE A 146 -11.36 14.67 -4.81
C PHE A 146 -10.17 15.20 -5.60
N ALA A 147 -9.51 16.23 -5.07
CA ALA A 147 -8.19 16.63 -5.52
C ALA A 147 -7.16 15.50 -5.30
N SER A 148 -7.37 14.62 -4.32
CA SER A 148 -6.60 13.38 -4.15
C SER A 148 -7.33 12.30 -3.33
N LEU A 149 -7.13 11.02 -3.64
CA LEU A 149 -7.69 9.86 -2.89
C LEU A 149 -7.23 9.73 -1.43
N ASN A 150 -6.40 10.67 -0.96
CA ASN A 150 -5.80 10.60 0.35
C ASN A 150 -6.58 11.41 1.40
N ASP A 151 -7.58 12.18 0.99
CA ASP A 151 -8.57 12.77 1.92
C ASP A 151 -9.66 11.75 2.28
N LEU A 152 -9.61 10.60 1.61
CA LEU A 152 -10.54 9.51 1.74
C LEU A 152 -10.05 8.61 2.88
N ASN A 153 -10.19 9.06 4.13
CA ASN A 153 -9.77 8.28 5.30
C ASN A 153 -10.67 7.07 5.55
N ALA A 154 -11.94 7.18 5.13
CA ALA A 154 -12.92 6.12 5.26
C ALA A 154 -14.05 6.23 4.24
N ILE A 155 -14.59 5.06 3.87
CA ILE A 155 -15.82 4.88 3.10
C ILE A 155 -16.83 4.09 3.91
N ASP A 156 -18.10 4.38 3.71
CA ASP A 156 -19.19 3.56 4.23
C ASP A 156 -19.65 2.64 3.10
N VAL A 157 -19.61 1.33 3.32
CA VAL A 157 -20.03 0.31 2.36
C VAL A 157 -21.26 -0.36 2.90
N THR A 158 -22.30 -0.45 2.07
CA THR A 158 -23.58 -1.04 2.41
C THR A 158 -23.87 -2.21 1.49
N SER A 159 -24.07 -3.36 2.10
CA SER A 159 -24.56 -4.57 1.46
C SER A 159 -26.05 -4.67 1.71
N THR A 160 -26.85 -4.80 0.64
CA THR A 160 -28.30 -4.92 0.69
C THR A 160 -28.70 -6.28 0.11
N ALA A 161 -29.43 -7.10 0.86
CA ALA A 161 -30.03 -8.32 0.34
C ALA A 161 -31.53 -8.10 0.10
N THR A 162 -32.03 -8.55 -1.05
CA THR A 162 -33.46 -8.49 -1.41
C THR A 162 -34.02 -9.86 -1.78
N SER A 163 -35.25 -10.13 -1.34
CA SER A 163 -36.06 -11.29 -1.75
C SER A 163 -37.51 -10.83 -1.93
N GLY A 164 -37.96 -10.69 -3.18
CA GLY A 164 -39.26 -10.08 -3.47
C GLY A 164 -39.30 -8.62 -3.01
N SER A 165 -40.25 -8.27 -2.14
CA SER A 165 -40.36 -6.94 -1.51
C SER A 165 -39.51 -6.77 -0.25
N ASP A 166 -39.03 -7.88 0.33
CA ASP A 166 -38.29 -7.84 1.59
C ASP A 166 -36.84 -7.44 1.36
N ARG A 167 -36.32 -6.63 2.29
CA ARG A 167 -34.99 -6.05 2.22
C ARG A 167 -34.33 -6.05 3.59
N SER A 168 -33.07 -6.45 3.63
CA SER A 168 -32.19 -6.18 4.78
C SER A 168 -30.91 -5.53 4.29
N SER A 169 -30.37 -4.60 5.07
CA SER A 169 -29.12 -3.92 4.73
C SER A 169 -28.15 -3.86 5.90
N VAL A 170 -26.87 -4.02 5.58
CA VAL A 170 -25.78 -3.95 6.54
C VAL A 170 -24.77 -2.94 6.03
N THR A 171 -24.40 -2.00 6.89
CA THR A 171 -23.43 -0.95 6.58
C THR A 171 -22.21 -1.10 7.47
N GLN A 172 -21.02 -1.01 6.90
CA GLN A 172 -19.77 -0.95 7.65
C GLN A 172 -18.86 0.12 7.08
N ARG A 173 -18.16 0.82 7.97
CA ARG A 173 -17.13 1.78 7.58
C ARG A 173 -15.82 1.04 7.36
N PHE A 174 -15.19 1.27 6.22
CA PHE A 174 -13.85 0.82 5.91
C PHE A 174 -12.91 2.01 5.90
N THR A 175 -11.81 1.94 6.64
CA THR A 175 -10.72 2.88 6.47
C THR A 175 -9.97 2.55 5.20
N VAL A 176 -9.61 3.58 4.47
CA VAL A 176 -8.92 3.48 3.20
C VAL A 176 -7.52 4.01 3.42
N LYS A 177 -6.51 3.15 3.28
CA LYS A 177 -5.11 3.54 3.39
C LYS A 177 -4.46 3.30 2.04
N ARG A 178 -3.89 4.35 1.46
CA ARG A 178 -2.95 4.17 0.36
C ARG A 178 -1.69 3.53 0.93
N GLY A 179 -1.27 2.39 0.38
CA GLY A 179 0.02 1.81 0.70
C GLY A 179 1.13 2.75 0.22
N ASN A 180 1.67 3.56 1.12
CA ASN A 180 2.95 4.20 0.89
C ASN A 180 4.01 3.27 1.45
N LEU A 181 4.92 2.83 0.59
CA LEU A 181 6.07 2.10 1.06
C LEU A 181 7.04 3.08 1.71
N PRO A 182 7.66 2.71 2.83
CA PRO A 182 8.78 3.50 3.35
C PRO A 182 9.92 3.47 2.33
N LYS A 183 10.93 4.31 2.57
CA LYS A 183 12.15 4.32 1.76
C LYS A 183 12.78 2.92 1.79
N LEU A 184 13.13 2.39 0.63
CA LEU A 184 13.74 1.07 0.56
C LEU A 184 15.19 1.14 1.06
N ASN A 185 15.53 0.17 1.91
CA ASN A 185 16.89 -0.05 2.35
C ASN A 185 17.56 -1.09 1.44
N ILE A 186 18.14 -0.61 0.35
CA ILE A 186 18.86 -1.44 -0.62
C ILE A 186 20.31 -0.93 -0.71
N PRO A 187 21.29 -1.65 -0.14
CA PRO A 187 22.67 -1.18 -0.02
C PRO A 187 23.44 -1.12 -1.34
N GLY A 188 23.08 -1.96 -2.32
CA GLY A 188 23.75 -2.02 -3.63
C GLY A 188 22.81 -2.31 -4.79
N ALA A 189 23.31 -2.20 -6.03
CA ALA A 189 22.53 -2.56 -7.22
C ALA A 189 22.05 -4.02 -7.17
N LEU A 190 22.94 -4.91 -6.73
CA LEU A 190 22.60 -6.24 -6.28
C LEU A 190 22.93 -6.37 -4.79
N THR A 191 21.92 -6.66 -3.99
CA THR A 191 22.07 -7.05 -2.59
C THR A 191 21.72 -8.53 -2.46
N SER A 192 22.62 -9.35 -1.95
CA SER A 192 22.39 -10.79 -1.85
C SER A 192 22.89 -11.35 -0.52
N TYR A 193 22.06 -12.11 0.19
CA TYR A 193 22.55 -12.85 1.35
C TYR A 193 23.43 -14.05 0.94
N PRO A 194 23.07 -14.87 -0.06
CA PRO A 194 23.98 -15.84 -0.65
C PRO A 194 25.21 -15.20 -1.28
N GLY A 195 26.19 -16.03 -1.66
CA GLY A 195 27.29 -15.59 -2.50
C GLY A 195 26.78 -15.12 -3.86
N VAL A 196 27.61 -14.37 -4.59
CA VAL A 196 27.25 -13.87 -5.92
C VAL A 196 28.26 -14.40 -6.92
N ASN A 197 27.78 -15.09 -7.96
CA ASN A 197 28.59 -15.58 -9.05
C ASN A 197 28.23 -14.87 -10.36
N LEU A 198 29.09 -13.95 -10.78
CA LEU A 198 28.94 -13.21 -12.02
C LEU A 198 29.71 -13.93 -13.13
N ASN A 199 29.01 -14.62 -14.02
CA ASN A 199 29.58 -15.40 -15.12
C ASN A 199 29.49 -14.67 -16.47
N GLY A 200 30.40 -15.02 -17.39
CA GLY A 200 30.40 -14.47 -18.75
C GLY A 200 30.84 -13.01 -18.82
N ASN A 201 30.13 -12.22 -19.64
CA ASN A 201 30.33 -10.77 -19.82
C ASN A 201 29.18 -9.97 -19.19
N ALA A 202 28.50 -10.54 -18.20
CA ALA A 202 27.44 -9.87 -17.46
C ALA A 202 28.06 -8.79 -16.55
N SER A 203 27.52 -7.57 -16.57
CA SER A 203 27.96 -6.49 -15.68
C SER A 203 26.83 -6.00 -14.78
N ILE A 204 27.21 -5.58 -13.58
CA ILE A 204 26.31 -4.99 -12.58
C ILE A 204 26.80 -3.55 -12.37
N GLY A 205 25.92 -2.60 -12.60
CA GLY A 205 26.22 -1.18 -12.51
C GLY A 205 25.65 -0.57 -11.25
N GLY A 206 26.50 -0.24 -10.27
CA GLY A 206 26.17 0.70 -9.22
C GLY A 206 26.03 2.14 -9.74
N ALA A 207 25.72 3.07 -8.84
CA ALA A 207 25.78 4.49 -9.15
C ALA A 207 27.17 5.04 -8.81
N THR A 208 27.80 5.72 -9.77
CA THR A 208 29.06 6.46 -9.59
C THR A 208 28.81 7.95 -9.43
N ILE A 209 29.78 8.66 -8.84
CA ILE A 209 29.71 10.10 -8.54
C ILE A 209 29.94 10.99 -9.77
N ASP A 210 30.20 10.41 -10.95
CA ASP A 210 30.74 11.08 -12.14
C ASP A 210 29.95 12.29 -12.66
N ALA A 211 28.75 12.57 -12.13
CA ALA A 211 28.05 13.83 -12.32
C ALA A 211 27.50 14.40 -10.98
N PRO A 212 27.83 15.65 -10.59
CA PRO A 212 27.33 16.28 -9.37
C PRO A 212 25.79 16.46 -9.36
N ASP A 213 25.14 16.42 -10.52
CA ASP A 213 23.67 16.49 -10.62
C ASP A 213 22.96 15.17 -10.26
N ARG A 214 23.69 14.09 -9.97
CA ARG A 214 23.12 12.83 -9.45
C ARG A 214 22.67 12.91 -7.99
N ALA A 215 22.73 14.06 -7.34
CA ALA A 215 22.02 14.28 -6.08
C ALA A 215 20.64 14.92 -6.29
N VAL A 216 20.29 15.24 -7.54
CA VAL A 216 19.09 16.02 -7.87
C VAL A 216 18.16 15.20 -8.75
N PHE A 217 16.87 15.19 -8.40
CA PHE A 217 15.80 14.64 -9.24
C PHE A 217 15.21 15.82 -10.01
N ALA A 218 15.63 15.95 -11.27
CA ALA A 218 15.19 17.02 -12.15
C ALA A 218 13.68 16.94 -12.43
N SER A 219 13.03 18.10 -12.52
CA SER A 219 11.60 18.21 -12.85
C SER A 219 10.73 17.30 -11.98
N TYR A 220 11.00 17.32 -10.68
CA TYR A 220 10.31 16.50 -9.69
C TYR A 220 8.83 16.86 -9.58
N LEU A 221 8.52 18.15 -9.52
CA LEU A 221 7.17 18.70 -9.36
C LEU A 221 7.07 20.03 -10.11
N ASN A 222 5.91 20.39 -10.64
CA ASN A 222 5.71 21.75 -11.17
C ASN A 222 5.08 22.63 -10.09
N LEU A 223 5.72 23.75 -9.79
CA LEU A 223 5.27 24.72 -8.81
C LEU A 223 4.86 26.01 -9.51
N LYS A 224 3.72 26.54 -9.12
CA LYS A 224 3.17 27.80 -9.58
C LYS A 224 3.21 28.77 -8.41
N ARG A 225 3.78 29.95 -8.66
CA ARG A 225 3.84 31.01 -7.66
C ARG A 225 2.43 31.56 -7.40
N ARG A 226 2.03 31.68 -6.14
CA ARG A 226 0.73 32.25 -5.74
C ARG A 226 0.75 33.79 -5.79
N ASP A 227 1.80 34.38 -5.22
CA ASP A 227 1.94 35.84 -5.08
C ASP A 227 3.25 36.35 -5.69
N ALA A 228 3.25 37.56 -6.27
CA ALA A 228 4.41 38.17 -6.91
C ALA A 228 5.45 38.77 -5.93
N GLN A 229 5.76 38.05 -4.85
CA GLN A 229 6.71 38.51 -3.85
C GLN A 229 8.16 38.23 -4.25
N SER A 230 9.05 39.17 -3.91
CA SER A 230 10.49 38.96 -3.99
C SER A 230 10.89 37.81 -3.04
N THR A 231 11.80 36.97 -3.50
CA THR A 231 12.34 35.85 -2.73
C THR A 231 13.43 36.36 -1.81
N VAL A 232 13.15 36.35 -0.50
CA VAL A 232 14.11 36.78 0.53
C VAL A 232 14.55 35.56 1.33
N LYS A 233 15.87 35.40 1.53
CA LYS A 233 16.43 34.30 2.32
C LYS A 233 15.79 34.27 3.72
N GLY A 234 15.31 33.09 4.13
CA GLY A 234 14.67 32.89 5.43
C GLY A 234 13.19 33.29 5.51
N VAL A 235 12.60 33.88 4.46
CA VAL A 235 11.17 34.24 4.44
C VAL A 235 10.39 33.14 3.71
N PRO A 236 9.41 32.49 4.37
CA PRO A 236 8.60 31.45 3.74
C PRO A 236 7.75 31.96 2.57
N LEU A 237 7.61 31.12 1.55
CA LEU A 237 6.80 31.34 0.35
C LEU A 237 5.81 30.20 0.18
N VAL A 238 4.56 30.52 -0.14
CA VAL A 238 3.53 29.50 -0.45
C VAL A 238 3.38 29.38 -1.97
N MET A 239 3.51 28.17 -2.48
CA MET A 239 3.35 27.85 -3.90
C MET A 239 2.31 26.77 -4.12
N ASP A 240 1.65 26.83 -5.28
CA ASP A 240 0.67 25.83 -5.72
C ASP A 240 1.39 24.75 -6.55
N ALA A 241 1.24 23.49 -6.18
CA ALA A 241 1.70 22.36 -6.97
C ALA A 241 0.71 22.10 -8.12
N THR A 242 1.21 21.86 -9.33
CA THR A 242 0.38 21.70 -10.52
C THR A 242 0.86 20.58 -11.44
N GLY A 243 0.00 20.17 -12.39
CA GLY A 243 0.33 19.24 -13.46
C GLY A 243 0.25 17.75 -13.08
N SER A 244 0.70 16.90 -14.00
CA SER A 244 0.64 15.43 -13.86
C SER A 244 1.52 14.89 -12.74
N LEU A 245 2.50 15.67 -12.26
CA LEU A 245 3.44 15.31 -11.20
C LEU A 245 2.91 15.57 -9.79
N LEU A 246 1.68 16.08 -9.65
CA LEU A 246 1.05 16.35 -8.35
C LEU A 246 1.08 15.17 -7.35
N PRO A 247 0.98 13.87 -7.75
CA PRO A 247 1.11 12.76 -6.82
C PRO A 247 2.42 12.77 -6.00
N ARG A 248 3.49 13.38 -6.53
CA ARG A 248 4.79 13.50 -5.87
C ARG A 248 4.83 14.56 -4.76
N LEU A 249 3.82 15.42 -4.62
CA LEU A 249 3.75 16.42 -3.55
C LEU A 249 3.75 15.76 -2.15
N LYS A 250 3.15 14.58 -2.01
CA LYS A 250 3.10 13.83 -0.74
C LYS A 250 4.44 13.26 -0.30
N ALA A 251 5.24 12.92 -1.28
CA ALA A 251 6.58 12.40 -1.07
C ALA A 251 7.54 13.50 -0.60
N LEU A 252 7.18 14.76 -0.85
CA LEU A 252 7.88 15.92 -0.33
C LEU A 252 7.52 16.14 1.14
N GLN A 253 8.43 15.78 2.04
CA GLN A 253 8.24 15.88 3.48
C GLN A 253 8.77 17.24 3.99
N PRO A 254 8.24 17.78 5.10
CA PRO A 254 8.90 18.84 5.84
C PRO A 254 10.37 18.49 6.10
N GLY A 255 11.28 19.45 5.87
CA GLY A 255 12.73 19.27 5.92
C GLY A 255 13.37 18.78 4.61
N SER A 256 12.59 18.38 3.59
CA SER A 256 13.13 18.15 2.24
C SER A 256 13.62 19.46 1.60
N TYR A 257 14.46 19.36 0.57
CA TYR A 257 14.98 20.53 -0.15
C TYR A 257 14.67 20.44 -1.64
N VAL A 258 14.31 21.57 -2.23
CA VAL A 258 14.07 21.71 -3.66
C VAL A 258 14.91 22.84 -4.24
N ARG A 259 15.32 22.66 -5.49
CA ARG A 259 16.04 23.63 -6.28
C ARG A 259 15.09 24.22 -7.33
N LEU A 260 15.00 25.54 -7.37
CA LEU A 260 14.09 26.26 -8.28
C LEU A 260 14.89 27.27 -9.10
N PRO A 261 14.69 27.38 -10.42
CA PRO A 261 15.21 28.49 -11.19
C PRO A 261 14.62 29.81 -10.70
N LEU A 262 15.45 30.83 -10.71
CA LEU A 262 15.09 32.19 -10.31
C LEU A 262 14.70 33.02 -11.53
N ALA A 263 13.88 34.02 -11.28
CA ALA A 263 13.35 34.97 -12.26
C ALA A 263 13.63 36.42 -11.86
N ASP A 264 13.48 37.32 -12.82
CA ASP A 264 13.38 38.75 -12.57
C ASP A 264 11.96 39.16 -12.12
N ALA A 265 11.75 40.45 -11.88
CA ALA A 265 10.46 41.00 -11.44
C ALA A 265 9.30 40.74 -12.44
N SER A 266 9.62 40.56 -13.73
CA SER A 266 8.63 40.22 -14.76
C SER A 266 8.21 38.75 -14.73
N GLY A 267 8.93 37.91 -13.98
CA GLY A 267 8.74 36.46 -13.93
C GLY A 267 9.50 35.70 -15.02
N ALA A 268 10.33 36.38 -15.81
CA ALA A 268 11.20 35.76 -16.80
C ALA A 268 12.40 35.10 -16.10
N VAL A 269 12.73 33.86 -16.48
CA VAL A 269 13.88 33.12 -15.92
C VAL A 269 15.16 33.89 -16.20
N LEU A 270 15.99 34.08 -15.17
CA LEU A 270 17.23 34.83 -15.27
C LEU A 270 18.22 34.14 -16.25
N PRO A 271 19.02 34.90 -17.02
CA PRO A 271 20.03 34.35 -17.91
C PRO A 271 20.99 33.41 -17.17
N GLY A 272 21.32 32.27 -17.79
CA GLY A 272 22.12 31.21 -17.15
C GLY A 272 21.32 30.31 -16.18
N ALA A 273 20.02 30.55 -16.04
CA ALA A 273 19.10 29.80 -15.18
C ALA A 273 19.65 29.57 -13.76
N PRO A 274 20.13 30.62 -13.06
CA PRO A 274 20.59 30.48 -11.68
C PRO A 274 19.45 29.90 -10.85
N THR A 275 19.79 28.94 -10.01
CA THR A 275 18.82 28.26 -9.16
C THR A 275 19.01 28.65 -7.71
N GLY A 276 17.90 28.88 -7.01
CA GLY A 276 17.87 29.00 -5.56
C GLY A 276 17.59 27.65 -4.92
N LEU A 277 17.97 27.52 -3.66
CA LEU A 277 17.75 26.34 -2.84
C LEU A 277 16.76 26.67 -1.72
N PHE A 278 15.76 25.82 -1.58
CA PHE A 278 14.62 26.05 -0.70
C PHE A 278 14.37 24.83 0.16
N ARG A 279 14.20 25.04 1.47
CA ARG A 279 13.72 24.02 2.39
C ARG A 279 12.20 23.99 2.35
N VAL A 280 11.64 22.78 2.38
CA VAL A 280 10.21 22.55 2.49
C VAL A 280 9.84 22.61 3.97
N ASP A 281 9.02 23.58 4.37
CA ASP A 281 8.57 23.66 5.76
C ASP A 281 7.23 22.95 5.96
N ALA A 282 6.35 22.99 4.96
CA ALA A 282 5.06 22.30 5.00
C ALA A 282 4.57 21.91 3.60
N THR A 283 3.82 20.81 3.52
CA THR A 283 3.08 20.40 2.33
C THR A 283 1.61 20.17 2.69
N ASP A 284 0.71 20.74 1.90
CA ASP A 284 -0.73 20.49 1.99
C ASP A 284 -1.18 19.84 0.69
N SER A 285 -1.39 18.53 0.74
CA SER A 285 -1.82 17.77 -0.44
C SER A 285 -3.28 18.03 -0.83
N ALA A 286 -4.12 18.47 0.12
CA ALA A 286 -5.54 18.73 -0.14
C ALA A 286 -5.69 20.09 -0.84
N ALA A 287 -4.99 21.10 -0.33
CA ALA A 287 -4.92 22.42 -0.97
C ALA A 287 -3.94 22.46 -2.16
N GLN A 288 -3.19 21.38 -2.40
CA GLN A 288 -2.13 21.30 -3.42
C GLN A 288 -1.07 22.38 -3.25
N THR A 289 -0.65 22.66 -2.01
CA THR A 289 0.31 23.73 -1.72
C THR A 289 1.59 23.20 -1.08
N VAL A 290 2.67 23.96 -1.26
CA VAL A 290 3.93 23.76 -0.57
C VAL A 290 4.41 25.10 0.00
N THR A 291 4.83 25.08 1.26
CA THR A 291 5.50 26.21 1.90
C THR A 291 7.01 25.98 1.87
N LEU A 292 7.73 26.92 1.29
CA LEU A 292 9.16 26.85 1.02
C LEU A 292 9.90 28.03 1.65
N THR A 293 10.98 27.78 2.39
CA THR A 293 11.88 28.82 2.88
C THR A 293 13.19 28.78 2.10
N PRO A 294 13.63 29.89 1.46
CA PRO A 294 14.90 29.93 0.75
C PRO A 294 16.07 29.84 1.75
N THR A 295 16.95 28.85 1.58
CA THR A 295 18.14 28.64 2.43
C THR A 295 19.41 29.19 1.78
N SER A 296 19.49 29.13 0.45
CA SER A 296 20.61 29.66 -0.33
C SER A 296 20.11 30.31 -1.61
N LEU A 297 20.58 31.54 -1.85
CA LEU A 297 20.31 32.30 -3.06
C LEU A 297 21.66 32.69 -3.69
N PRO A 298 21.82 32.61 -5.02
CA PRO A 298 23.06 33.00 -5.70
C PRO A 298 23.44 34.45 -5.40
N SER A 299 24.71 34.68 -5.06
CA SER A 299 25.25 36.03 -4.88
C SER A 299 25.22 36.79 -6.21
N GLY A 300 24.72 38.03 -6.20
CA GLY A 300 24.66 38.90 -7.38
C GLY A 300 23.26 39.13 -7.95
N VAL A 301 22.23 38.42 -7.46
CA VAL A 301 20.84 38.72 -7.77
C VAL A 301 20.26 39.61 -6.67
N LEU A 302 20.08 40.90 -6.93
CA LEU A 302 19.68 41.89 -5.90
C LEU A 302 18.24 41.68 -5.39
N THR A 303 17.34 41.14 -6.22
CA THR A 303 15.94 40.84 -5.88
C THR A 303 15.42 39.64 -6.69
N PRO A 304 15.79 38.39 -6.33
CA PRO A 304 15.32 37.23 -7.08
C PRO A 304 13.80 37.05 -6.90
N PHE A 305 13.10 36.75 -7.98
CA PHE A 305 11.71 36.31 -7.95
C PHE A 305 11.63 34.84 -8.32
N LEU A 306 10.49 34.19 -8.08
CA LEU A 306 10.19 32.89 -8.68
C LEU A 306 9.40 33.07 -9.99
N PRO A 307 9.66 32.26 -11.04
CA PRO A 307 8.85 32.25 -12.25
C PRO A 307 7.37 31.94 -11.94
N THR A 308 6.46 32.33 -12.84
CA THR A 308 5.02 32.07 -12.67
C THR A 308 4.72 30.58 -12.54
N SER A 309 5.37 29.74 -13.34
CA SER A 309 5.31 28.27 -13.27
C SER A 309 6.69 27.72 -13.56
N VAL A 310 7.14 26.79 -12.72
CA VAL A 310 8.53 26.35 -12.70
C VAL A 310 8.63 24.87 -12.33
N PRO A 311 9.46 24.07 -13.04
CA PRO A 311 9.84 22.74 -12.56
C PRO A 311 10.74 22.89 -11.32
N ALA A 312 10.32 22.26 -10.24
CA ALA A 312 11.09 22.08 -9.03
C ALA A 312 11.91 20.82 -9.13
N ASP A 313 13.20 20.93 -8.87
CA ASP A 313 14.10 19.80 -8.77
C ASP A 313 14.20 19.36 -7.30
N LEU A 314 13.98 18.08 -6.98
CA LEU A 314 14.15 17.58 -5.60
C LEU A 314 15.63 17.29 -5.33
N VAL A 315 16.18 17.80 -4.23
CA VAL A 315 17.51 17.39 -3.75
C VAL A 315 17.34 16.09 -2.96
N ARG A 316 17.78 14.97 -3.53
CA ARG A 316 17.62 13.61 -2.96
C ARG A 316 18.32 13.49 -1.61
N ASN A 317 19.58 13.88 -1.58
CA ASN A 317 20.40 13.86 -0.36
C ASN A 317 20.90 15.27 -0.14
N ALA A 318 20.33 15.96 0.83
CA ALA A 318 20.57 17.36 1.09
C ALA A 318 21.36 17.53 2.39
N LEU A 319 22.46 18.27 2.32
CA LEU A 319 23.33 18.52 3.47
C LEU A 319 22.63 19.42 4.50
N ILE A 320 22.50 18.97 5.74
CA ILE A 320 21.98 19.81 6.84
C ILE A 320 23.14 20.45 7.59
N ALA A 321 24.14 19.65 7.95
CA ALA A 321 25.33 20.11 8.63
C ALA A 321 26.56 19.27 8.22
N VAL A 322 27.72 19.92 8.22
CA VAL A 322 29.01 19.30 7.90
C VAL A 322 30.04 19.67 8.96
N SER A 323 30.89 18.70 9.29
CA SER A 323 32.12 18.89 10.04
C SER A 323 33.26 18.19 9.30
N ALA A 324 34.50 18.33 9.78
CA ALA A 324 35.65 17.69 9.14
C ALA A 324 35.50 16.16 9.01
N SER A 325 34.81 15.51 9.94
CA SER A 325 34.71 14.05 10.02
C SER A 325 33.28 13.51 10.08
N SER A 326 32.25 14.34 10.01
CA SER A 326 30.84 13.91 10.12
C SER A 326 29.92 14.74 9.24
N LEU A 327 28.90 14.08 8.69
CA LEU A 327 27.82 14.67 7.91
C LEU A 327 26.47 14.41 8.58
N ILE A 328 25.57 15.39 8.49
CA ILE A 328 24.14 15.24 8.78
C ILE A 328 23.39 15.56 7.50
N ILE A 329 22.62 14.61 6.99
CA ILE A 329 21.99 14.68 5.67
C ILE A 329 20.51 14.35 5.78
N GLN A 330 19.66 15.15 5.13
CA GLN A 330 18.31 14.73 4.78
C GLN A 330 18.39 13.86 3.54
N ASN A 331 18.23 12.55 3.70
CA ASN A 331 18.44 11.57 2.65
C ASN A 331 17.12 10.99 2.13
N SER A 332 17.01 10.79 0.82
CA SER A 332 15.98 9.94 0.21
C SER A 332 16.49 8.52 -0.07
N GLU A 333 17.81 8.32 -0.04
CA GLU A 333 18.48 7.04 -0.27
C GLU A 333 19.09 6.50 1.03
N THR A 334 19.28 5.19 1.10
CA THR A 334 19.95 4.58 2.26
C THR A 334 21.46 4.74 2.12
N PHE A 335 22.13 5.16 3.19
CA PHE A 335 23.60 5.20 3.28
C PHE A 335 24.09 3.98 4.05
N ILE A 336 25.25 3.47 3.67
CA ILE A 336 25.95 2.37 4.36
C ILE A 336 27.43 2.71 4.53
N GLN A 337 28.08 2.04 5.47
CA GLN A 337 29.52 2.12 5.63
C GLN A 337 30.23 1.68 4.34
N GLY A 338 31.23 2.43 3.89
CA GLY A 338 31.96 2.17 2.66
C GLY A 338 31.44 2.90 1.42
N ASP A 339 30.22 3.45 1.45
CA ASP A 339 29.73 4.35 0.40
C ASP A 339 30.69 5.52 0.20
N THR A 340 30.86 5.95 -1.04
CA THR A 340 31.56 7.21 -1.31
C THR A 340 30.52 8.31 -1.43
N VAL A 341 30.76 9.43 -0.75
CA VAL A 341 29.95 10.64 -0.86
C VAL A 341 30.77 11.74 -1.50
N SER A 342 30.09 12.64 -2.21
CA SER A 342 30.74 13.83 -2.76
C SER A 342 29.92 15.08 -2.55
N ILE A 343 30.62 16.17 -2.26
CA ILE A 343 30.02 17.49 -2.13
C ILE A 343 30.83 18.45 -2.99
N ARG A 344 30.15 19.22 -3.83
CA ARG A 344 30.80 20.18 -4.73
C ARG A 344 30.79 21.58 -4.15
N LEU A 345 31.95 22.18 -3.94
CA LEU A 345 32.11 23.55 -3.49
C LEU A 345 32.75 24.39 -4.60
N GLY A 346 31.96 25.26 -5.23
CA GLY A 346 32.40 25.99 -6.42
C GLY A 346 32.76 25.04 -7.57
N THR A 347 34.02 25.07 -8.00
CA THR A 347 34.55 24.18 -9.04
C THR A 347 35.16 22.89 -8.50
N GLU A 348 35.43 22.83 -7.20
CA GLU A 348 36.06 21.67 -6.57
C GLU A 348 35.02 20.65 -6.09
N THR A 349 35.31 19.37 -6.27
CA THR A 349 34.48 18.27 -5.74
C THR A 349 35.27 17.54 -4.66
N TYR A 350 34.74 17.57 -3.45
CA TYR A 350 35.30 16.85 -2.31
C TYR A 350 34.64 15.49 -2.23
N THR A 351 35.43 14.42 -2.13
CA THR A 351 34.92 13.04 -1.96
C THR A 351 35.43 12.42 -0.69
N ALA A 352 34.61 11.64 0.01
CA ALA A 352 35.01 10.89 1.19
C ALA A 352 34.23 9.58 1.29
N LYS A 353 34.77 8.59 2.00
CA LYS A 353 34.06 7.33 2.29
C LYS A 353 33.32 7.41 3.62
N VAL A 354 32.10 6.87 3.68
CA VAL A 354 31.35 6.71 4.94
C VAL A 354 32.09 5.70 5.82
N SER A 355 32.51 6.13 7.02
CA SER A 355 33.35 5.33 7.92
C SER A 355 32.59 4.71 9.08
N SER A 356 31.39 5.21 9.42
CA SER A 356 30.52 4.65 10.46
C SER A 356 29.19 4.17 9.90
N THR A 357 28.49 3.30 10.64
CA THR A 357 27.10 2.97 10.36
C THR A 357 26.24 4.23 10.47
N PRO A 358 25.42 4.56 9.46
CA PRO A 358 24.54 5.71 9.53
C PRO A 358 23.43 5.55 10.56
N VAL A 359 23.13 6.63 11.28
CA VAL A 359 22.12 6.68 12.33
C VAL A 359 21.03 7.67 11.93
N ASN A 360 19.78 7.20 11.83
CA ASN A 360 18.63 8.06 11.59
C ASN A 360 18.28 8.80 12.89
N THR A 361 18.32 10.13 12.86
CA THR A 361 17.89 11.01 13.96
C THR A 361 16.69 11.85 13.52
N SER A 362 16.04 12.55 14.44
CA SER A 362 15.00 13.52 14.10
C SER A 362 15.52 14.67 13.23
N ALA A 363 16.81 14.95 13.27
CA ALA A 363 17.48 15.98 12.49
C ALA A 363 18.00 15.48 11.13
N GLY A 364 17.75 14.21 10.76
CA GLY A 364 18.29 13.59 9.55
C GLY A 364 19.23 12.42 9.83
N THR A 365 19.89 11.92 8.81
CA THR A 365 20.84 10.80 8.92
C THR A 365 22.23 11.31 9.22
N THR A 366 22.83 10.84 10.31
CA THR A 366 24.18 11.21 10.75
C THR A 366 25.16 10.05 10.53
N PHE A 367 26.33 10.35 9.97
CA PHE A 367 27.43 9.40 9.86
C PHE A 367 28.79 10.10 9.80
N SER A 368 29.82 9.36 10.21
CA SER A 368 31.21 9.77 10.07
C SER A 368 31.72 9.49 8.65
N VAL A 369 32.63 10.34 8.19
CA VAL A 369 33.35 10.17 6.93
C VAL A 369 34.84 10.06 7.18
N GLY A 370 35.54 9.35 6.30
CA GLY A 370 37.00 9.26 6.29
C GLY A 370 37.67 10.54 5.77
N SER A 371 38.93 10.42 5.37
CA SER A 371 39.68 11.52 4.75
C SER A 371 39.02 11.98 3.45
N TRP A 372 38.89 13.29 3.28
CA TRP A 372 38.42 13.89 2.05
C TRP A 372 39.54 13.97 0.99
N ALA A 373 39.19 13.77 -0.27
CA ALA A 373 40.04 14.04 -1.44
C ALA A 373 39.46 15.23 -2.24
N PRO A 374 40.29 16.15 -2.79
CA PRO A 374 41.75 16.11 -2.86
C PRO A 374 42.47 16.46 -1.54
N GLY A 375 41.74 16.98 -0.54
CA GLY A 375 42.23 17.24 0.80
C GLY A 375 41.07 17.49 1.77
N THR A 376 41.38 17.58 3.06
CA THR A 376 40.37 17.93 4.08
C THR A 376 39.88 19.36 3.86
N PRO A 377 38.57 19.61 3.75
CA PRO A 377 38.04 20.97 3.66
C PRO A 377 38.56 21.80 4.82
N THR A 378 39.10 22.99 4.53
CA THR A 378 39.54 23.92 5.57
C THR A 378 38.35 24.35 6.43
N ALA A 379 38.58 24.80 7.67
CA ALA A 379 37.50 25.32 8.51
C ALA A 379 36.71 26.45 7.83
N ALA A 380 37.38 27.28 7.01
CA ALA A 380 36.74 28.30 6.19
C ALA A 380 35.86 27.70 5.07
N ALA A 381 36.31 26.65 4.39
CA ALA A 381 35.50 25.93 3.40
C ALA A 381 34.31 25.21 4.05
N LEU A 382 34.46 24.71 5.28
CA LEU A 382 33.35 24.12 6.03
C LEU A 382 32.21 25.13 6.29
N LEU A 383 32.55 26.41 6.47
CA LEU A 383 31.57 27.49 6.67
C LEU A 383 30.86 27.93 5.38
N THR A 384 31.37 27.55 4.20
CA THR A 384 30.74 27.92 2.92
C THR A 384 29.74 26.88 2.43
N PHE A 385 29.68 25.70 3.04
CA PHE A 385 28.61 24.74 2.74
C PHE A 385 27.27 25.30 3.21
N SER A 386 26.32 25.37 2.28
CA SER A 386 24.97 25.86 2.57
C SER A 386 24.05 24.71 2.94
N GLU A 387 23.16 24.93 3.90
CA GLU A 387 22.06 24.02 4.20
C GLU A 387 21.23 23.72 2.94
N GLY A 388 21.02 22.44 2.69
CA GLY A 388 20.32 21.83 1.56
C GLY A 388 21.22 21.49 0.37
N GLN A 389 22.53 21.74 0.44
CA GLN A 389 23.45 21.50 -0.68
C GLN A 389 23.40 20.02 -1.10
N PRO A 390 23.31 19.73 -2.42
CA PRO A 390 23.22 18.34 -2.87
C PRO A 390 24.49 17.54 -2.53
N VAL A 391 24.30 16.37 -1.93
CA VAL A 391 25.35 15.39 -1.64
C VAL A 391 25.15 14.21 -2.57
N SER A 392 26.05 14.01 -3.52
CA SER A 392 25.99 12.82 -4.38
C SER A 392 26.55 11.63 -3.62
N LYS A 393 25.91 10.47 -3.79
CA LYS A 393 26.38 9.19 -3.26
C LYS A 393 26.78 8.29 -4.42
N SER A 394 27.87 7.54 -4.24
CA SER A 394 28.14 6.35 -5.03
C SER A 394 27.51 5.15 -4.33
N THR A 395 26.76 4.34 -5.08
CA THR A 395 26.19 3.08 -4.61
C THR A 395 27.03 1.93 -5.15
N LEU A 396 27.32 0.96 -4.29
CA LEU A 396 28.04 -0.25 -4.67
C LEU A 396 27.29 -1.04 -5.76
N GLY A 397 28.04 -1.70 -6.65
CA GLY A 397 27.45 -2.60 -7.64
C GLY A 397 26.90 -3.85 -6.97
N VAL A 398 27.72 -4.50 -6.13
CA VAL A 398 27.36 -5.74 -5.45
C VAL A 398 27.63 -5.63 -3.95
N VAL A 399 26.66 -6.02 -3.14
CA VAL A 399 26.79 -6.18 -1.69
C VAL A 399 26.31 -7.58 -1.34
N THR A 400 27.21 -8.41 -0.80
CA THR A 400 26.88 -9.78 -0.41
C THR A 400 27.35 -10.10 1.01
N ALA A 401 26.56 -10.87 1.75
CA ALA A 401 26.95 -11.37 3.07
C ALA A 401 28.02 -12.50 2.98
N ARG A 402 28.33 -12.98 1.77
CA ARG A 402 29.25 -14.10 1.51
C ARG A 402 30.32 -13.69 0.48
N SER A 403 30.83 -14.65 -0.29
CA SER A 403 31.84 -14.45 -1.32
C SER A 403 31.26 -13.90 -2.62
N PHE A 404 32.09 -13.18 -3.37
CA PHE A 404 31.80 -12.79 -4.75
C PHE A 404 32.80 -13.47 -5.69
N SER A 405 32.27 -14.18 -6.69
CA SER A 405 33.04 -14.75 -7.79
C SER A 405 32.92 -13.85 -9.01
N ARG A 406 34.06 -13.33 -9.45
CA ARG A 406 34.17 -12.42 -10.60
C ARG A 406 34.14 -13.16 -11.93
N GLY A 407 33.45 -12.56 -12.89
CA GLY A 407 33.50 -12.93 -14.30
C GLY A 407 34.58 -12.14 -15.04
N LYS A 408 34.31 -11.82 -16.30
CA LYS A 408 35.23 -11.00 -17.13
C LYS A 408 35.11 -9.50 -16.89
N THR A 409 34.01 -9.03 -16.29
CA THR A 409 33.71 -7.62 -16.09
C THR A 409 33.54 -7.30 -14.61
N ASP A 410 34.25 -6.29 -14.12
CA ASP A 410 34.11 -5.82 -12.74
C ASP A 410 32.79 -5.05 -12.55
N PRO A 411 32.11 -5.21 -11.40
CA PRO A 411 30.95 -4.38 -11.06
C PRO A 411 31.32 -2.90 -10.96
N VAL A 412 30.52 -2.04 -11.58
CA VAL A 412 30.70 -0.58 -11.48
C VAL A 412 30.28 -0.14 -10.08
N GLY A 413 31.08 0.70 -9.43
CA GLY A 413 30.86 1.11 -8.03
C GLY A 413 31.49 0.16 -7.01
N GLY A 414 32.06 -0.97 -7.42
CA GLY A 414 32.77 -1.90 -6.54
C GLY A 414 31.89 -2.96 -5.88
N VAL A 415 32.52 -3.76 -5.03
CA VAL A 415 31.95 -4.93 -4.36
C VAL A 415 32.23 -4.88 -2.87
N MET A 416 31.24 -5.21 -2.05
CA MET A 416 31.40 -5.52 -0.63
C MET A 416 31.09 -6.99 -0.39
N GLU A 417 32.12 -7.77 -0.09
CA GLU A 417 32.03 -9.18 0.30
C GLU A 417 32.00 -9.30 1.82
N ASN A 418 31.41 -10.40 2.32
CA ASN A 418 31.28 -10.66 3.76
C ASN A 418 30.66 -9.47 4.50
N ALA A 419 29.67 -8.83 3.87
CA ALA A 419 28.96 -7.70 4.44
C ALA A 419 28.40 -8.08 5.82
N SER A 420 28.56 -7.18 6.79
CA SER A 420 28.07 -7.43 8.15
C SER A 420 26.55 -7.64 8.17
N ALA A 421 26.05 -8.30 9.22
CA ALA A 421 24.62 -8.48 9.44
C ALA A 421 23.84 -7.16 9.57
N ALA A 422 24.50 -6.03 9.81
CA ALA A 422 23.87 -4.71 9.81
C ALA A 422 23.58 -4.17 8.39
N VAL A 423 24.26 -4.71 7.37
CA VAL A 423 24.10 -4.31 5.96
C VAL A 423 23.26 -5.35 5.22
N VAL A 424 23.60 -6.63 5.38
CA VAL A 424 22.86 -7.76 4.79
C VAL A 424 22.60 -8.80 5.89
N PRO A 425 21.53 -8.64 6.69
CA PRO A 425 21.18 -9.59 7.75
C PRO A 425 20.79 -10.94 7.17
N SER A 426 20.83 -11.97 8.03
CA SER A 426 20.24 -13.27 7.71
C SER A 426 18.76 -13.13 7.39
N PRO A 427 18.24 -13.81 6.37
CA PRO A 427 16.81 -13.76 6.03
C PRO A 427 15.94 -14.53 7.02
N LEU A 428 16.51 -15.26 7.99
CA LEU A 428 15.74 -15.91 9.05
C LEU A 428 14.83 -14.90 9.76
N ASN A 429 13.60 -15.31 10.03
CA ASN A 429 12.54 -14.46 10.57
C ASN A 429 12.26 -13.20 9.73
N ASP A 430 12.46 -13.29 8.40
CA ASP A 430 12.22 -12.20 7.44
C ASP A 430 13.00 -10.91 7.78
N THR A 431 14.19 -11.04 8.39
CA THR A 431 14.96 -9.87 8.86
C THR A 431 15.47 -9.04 7.68
N LEU A 432 15.95 -9.68 6.60
CA LEU A 432 16.37 -8.98 5.37
C LEU A 432 15.18 -8.31 4.67
N PHE A 433 14.05 -9.01 4.55
CA PHE A 433 12.80 -8.44 4.04
C PHE A 433 12.36 -7.20 4.83
N THR A 434 12.30 -7.33 6.15
CA THR A 434 11.88 -6.25 7.06
C THR A 434 12.87 -5.08 7.00
N GLN A 435 14.17 -5.34 6.87
CA GLN A 435 15.16 -4.29 6.66
C GLN A 435 14.89 -3.55 5.34
N THR A 436 14.70 -4.28 4.23
CA THR A 436 14.53 -3.68 2.90
C THR A 436 13.24 -2.86 2.79
N PHE A 437 12.11 -3.38 3.27
CA PHE A 437 10.80 -2.76 3.09
C PHE A 437 10.25 -2.05 4.33
N GLY A 438 10.89 -2.17 5.49
CA GLY A 438 10.42 -1.58 6.75
C GLY A 438 9.11 -2.16 7.29
N MET A 439 8.66 -3.33 6.78
CA MET A 439 7.44 -4.02 7.20
C MET A 439 7.53 -5.52 6.95
N SER A 440 6.62 -6.30 7.57
CA SER A 440 6.58 -7.76 7.41
C SER A 440 6.09 -8.19 6.02
N PRO A 441 6.44 -9.42 5.57
CA PRO A 441 5.92 -10.01 4.33
C PRO A 441 4.41 -9.96 4.23
N ASP A 442 3.68 -10.39 5.27
CA ASP A 442 2.21 -10.39 5.28
C ASP A 442 1.61 -8.99 5.06
N SER A 443 2.21 -7.99 5.71
CA SER A 443 1.77 -6.60 5.59
C SER A 443 1.98 -6.09 4.17
N LEU A 444 3.12 -6.41 3.55
CA LEU A 444 3.43 -5.98 2.20
C LEU A 444 2.64 -6.76 1.14
N GLN A 445 2.45 -8.06 1.34
CA GLN A 445 1.65 -8.91 0.46
C GLN A 445 0.20 -8.43 0.41
N ALA A 446 -0.37 -7.99 1.55
CA ALA A 446 -1.70 -7.40 1.60
C ALA A 446 -1.84 -6.10 0.78
N LEU A 447 -0.74 -5.40 0.50
CA LEU A 447 -0.68 -4.19 -0.35
C LEU A 447 -0.41 -4.51 -1.83
N SER A 448 -0.07 -5.77 -2.15
CA SER A 448 0.42 -6.19 -3.47
C SER A 448 -0.66 -6.75 -4.39
N THR A 449 -0.34 -6.89 -5.67
CA THR A 449 -1.04 -7.80 -6.58
C THR A 449 -0.41 -9.17 -6.50
N VAL A 450 -1.08 -10.09 -5.80
CA VAL A 450 -0.68 -11.50 -5.79
C VAL A 450 -1.06 -12.14 -7.13
N VAL A 451 -0.06 -12.70 -7.80
CA VAL A 451 -0.16 -13.37 -9.10
C VAL A 451 0.46 -14.75 -8.96
N THR A 452 -0.21 -15.76 -9.47
CA THR A 452 0.36 -17.12 -9.55
C THR A 452 1.22 -17.25 -10.82
N GLU A 453 2.19 -18.17 -10.83
CA GLU A 453 3.03 -18.43 -12.01
C GLU A 453 2.20 -18.62 -13.31
N ALA A 454 1.13 -19.43 -13.25
CA ALA A 454 0.23 -19.66 -14.38
C ALA A 454 -0.49 -18.38 -14.89
N GLN A 455 -0.75 -17.42 -14.01
CA GLN A 455 -1.36 -16.14 -14.38
C GLN A 455 -0.35 -15.13 -14.92
N PHE A 456 0.92 -15.27 -14.53
CA PHE A 456 2.01 -14.44 -15.01
C PHE A 456 2.36 -14.77 -16.46
N SER A 457 2.43 -16.07 -16.80
CA SER A 457 2.78 -16.56 -18.14
C SER A 457 1.72 -16.30 -19.21
N ALA A 458 0.43 -16.35 -18.84
CA ALA A 458 -0.67 -16.29 -19.81
C ALA A 458 -0.90 -14.90 -20.45
N ASN A 459 -0.37 -13.80 -19.88
CA ASN A 459 -0.90 -12.45 -20.17
C ASN A 459 0.13 -11.35 -20.48
N SER A 460 1.42 -11.66 -20.72
CA SER A 460 2.43 -10.62 -20.99
C SER A 460 2.37 -9.47 -19.98
N LYS A 461 2.13 -9.77 -18.70
CA LYS A 461 1.87 -8.73 -17.71
C LYS A 461 3.15 -7.97 -17.45
N ALA A 462 3.21 -6.75 -17.95
CA ALA A 462 4.14 -5.76 -17.44
C ALA A 462 3.87 -5.60 -15.93
N ILE A 463 4.94 -5.66 -15.14
CA ILE A 463 4.92 -5.29 -13.73
C ILE A 463 4.39 -3.87 -13.65
N ASP A 464 3.39 -3.67 -12.81
CA ASP A 464 2.78 -2.38 -12.59
C ASP A 464 2.52 -2.19 -11.09
N GLY A 465 3.33 -1.32 -10.48
CA GLY A 465 3.30 -1.10 -9.03
C GLY A 465 3.88 -2.29 -8.25
N LEU A 466 3.26 -2.63 -7.12
CA LEU A 466 3.71 -3.74 -6.26
C LEU A 466 3.05 -5.07 -6.69
N THR A 467 3.84 -5.98 -7.25
CA THR A 467 3.42 -7.33 -7.68
C THR A 467 4.11 -8.39 -6.84
N TRP A 468 3.35 -9.38 -6.40
CA TRP A 468 3.83 -10.51 -5.61
C TRP A 468 3.56 -11.81 -6.37
N LEU A 469 4.61 -12.52 -6.74
CA LEU A 469 4.55 -13.70 -7.56
C LEU A 469 4.77 -14.95 -6.69
N THR A 470 3.78 -15.84 -6.68
CA THR A 470 3.79 -17.07 -5.87
C THR A 470 3.85 -18.31 -6.76
N SER A 471 4.62 -19.32 -6.34
CA SER A 471 4.55 -20.68 -6.90
C SER A 471 4.16 -21.69 -5.82
N SER A 472 3.51 -22.77 -6.24
CA SER A 472 3.17 -23.91 -5.36
C SER A 472 4.37 -24.77 -5.00
N ASP A 473 5.44 -24.75 -5.80
CA ASP A 473 6.66 -25.54 -5.58
C ASP A 473 7.87 -24.70 -5.14
N HIS A 474 7.65 -23.38 -4.93
CA HIS A 474 8.70 -22.41 -4.62
C HIS A 474 9.87 -22.40 -5.63
N SER A 475 9.63 -22.78 -6.89
CA SER A 475 10.62 -22.74 -7.96
C SER A 475 9.99 -22.18 -9.24
N LEU A 476 10.24 -20.90 -9.52
CA LEU A 476 9.72 -20.21 -10.69
C LEU A 476 10.69 -20.21 -11.85
N ASN A 477 10.17 -20.57 -13.02
CA ASN A 477 10.93 -20.57 -14.26
C ASN A 477 10.30 -19.63 -15.27
N LEU A 478 10.84 -18.40 -15.36
CA LEU A 478 10.34 -17.35 -16.24
C LEU A 478 11.12 -17.26 -17.56
N ASN A 479 11.55 -18.41 -18.11
CA ASN A 479 12.36 -18.45 -19.33
C ASN A 479 11.60 -18.00 -20.59
N ASN A 480 10.28 -18.20 -20.64
CA ASN A 480 9.45 -17.87 -21.82
C ASN A 480 8.65 -16.58 -21.66
N GLU A 481 8.56 -16.09 -20.43
CA GLU A 481 7.86 -14.90 -20.03
C GLU A 481 8.77 -13.69 -20.25
N LYS A 482 8.24 -12.47 -20.34
CA LYS A 482 9.07 -11.27 -20.37
C LYS A 482 8.84 -10.49 -19.09
N ILE A 483 9.89 -10.35 -18.29
CA ILE A 483 9.87 -9.46 -17.13
C ILE A 483 10.02 -8.04 -17.68
N THR A 484 8.92 -7.31 -17.76
CA THR A 484 8.89 -5.93 -18.24
C THR A 484 8.07 -5.05 -17.30
N GLY A 485 8.16 -3.73 -17.42
CA GLY A 485 7.27 -2.79 -16.74
C GLY A 485 7.95 -1.93 -15.68
N LYS A 486 7.16 -1.37 -14.76
CA LYS A 486 7.63 -0.47 -13.70
C LYS A 486 7.03 -0.84 -12.34
N GLY A 487 7.86 -1.05 -11.33
CA GLY A 487 7.39 -1.32 -9.98
C GLY A 487 8.28 -2.26 -9.17
N ILE A 488 7.68 -2.91 -8.18
CA ILE A 488 8.36 -3.85 -7.30
C ILE A 488 7.78 -5.23 -7.59
N LEU A 489 8.63 -6.17 -7.99
CA LEU A 489 8.28 -7.58 -8.15
C LEU A 489 8.90 -8.36 -6.99
N ILE A 490 8.06 -8.98 -6.18
CA ILE A 490 8.46 -9.90 -5.10
C ILE A 490 8.18 -11.31 -5.58
N VAL A 491 9.13 -12.23 -5.41
CA VAL A 491 9.00 -13.63 -5.83
C VAL A 491 9.18 -14.53 -4.61
N ASP A 492 8.18 -15.37 -4.32
CA ASP A 492 8.25 -16.40 -3.28
C ASP A 492 8.91 -17.68 -3.84
N GLY A 493 10.14 -17.93 -3.43
CA GLY A 493 10.94 -19.08 -3.86
C GLY A 493 12.05 -18.73 -4.84
N ASP A 494 12.62 -19.77 -5.45
CA ASP A 494 13.72 -19.68 -6.40
C ASP A 494 13.24 -19.10 -7.72
N LEU A 495 14.06 -18.26 -8.35
CA LEU A 495 13.77 -17.63 -9.63
C LEU A 495 14.84 -17.93 -10.66
N THR A 496 14.45 -18.58 -11.76
CA THR A 496 15.27 -18.74 -12.95
C THR A 496 14.72 -17.91 -14.10
N VAL A 497 15.59 -17.11 -14.73
CA VAL A 497 15.26 -16.24 -15.88
C VAL A 497 16.28 -16.43 -17.00
N ASN A 498 15.81 -16.89 -18.16
CA ASN A 498 16.62 -17.03 -19.37
C ASN A 498 15.97 -16.32 -20.57
N GLN A 499 15.73 -15.02 -20.42
CA GLN A 499 15.08 -14.22 -21.44
C GLN A 499 16.10 -13.53 -22.34
N ASN A 500 15.93 -13.62 -23.66
CA ASN A 500 16.73 -12.84 -24.61
C ASN A 500 16.01 -11.53 -24.93
N GLN A 501 16.14 -10.53 -24.06
CA GLN A 501 15.62 -9.19 -24.29
C GLN A 501 16.71 -8.26 -24.85
N SER A 502 16.31 -7.26 -25.63
CA SER A 502 17.21 -6.27 -26.24
C SER A 502 16.93 -4.85 -25.74
N GLY A 503 16.03 -4.70 -24.76
CA GLY A 503 15.68 -3.40 -24.19
C GLY A 503 16.80 -2.89 -23.29
N ALA A 504 17.01 -1.56 -23.29
CA ALA A 504 17.99 -0.94 -22.40
C ALA A 504 17.54 -0.87 -20.93
N CYS A 505 16.25 -1.13 -20.64
CA CYS A 505 15.67 -1.24 -19.30
C CYS A 505 14.35 -2.01 -19.45
N ASP A 506 14.41 -3.34 -19.47
CA ASP A 506 13.20 -4.17 -19.62
C ASP A 506 12.26 -3.95 -18.42
N MET A 507 12.85 -3.94 -17.21
CA MET A 507 12.17 -3.63 -15.96
C MET A 507 12.76 -2.38 -15.31
N ASN A 508 11.90 -1.46 -14.88
CA ASN A 508 12.28 -0.32 -14.04
C ASN A 508 11.75 -0.52 -12.62
N GLY A 509 12.62 -0.85 -11.65
CA GLY A 509 12.22 -0.94 -10.25
C GLY A 509 13.01 -1.93 -9.44
N VAL A 510 12.33 -2.67 -8.56
CA VAL A 510 12.98 -3.60 -7.63
C VAL A 510 12.52 -5.02 -7.89
N LEU A 511 13.47 -5.93 -8.08
CA LEU A 511 13.23 -7.37 -8.06
C LEU A 511 13.69 -7.92 -6.71
N TYR A 512 12.76 -8.43 -5.92
CA TYR A 512 13.01 -9.03 -4.62
C TYR A 512 12.73 -10.53 -4.68
N VAL A 513 13.71 -11.38 -4.37
CA VAL A 513 13.59 -12.84 -4.48
C VAL A 513 13.77 -13.48 -3.11
N ARG A 514 12.70 -14.09 -2.59
CA ARG A 514 12.66 -14.86 -1.34
C ARG A 514 13.09 -16.31 -1.59
N GLY A 515 14.28 -16.45 -2.16
CA GLY A 515 14.87 -17.71 -2.62
C GLY A 515 16.18 -17.43 -3.36
N ASN A 516 16.63 -18.39 -4.17
CA ASN A 516 17.81 -18.23 -5.03
C ASN A 516 17.46 -17.51 -6.33
N LEU A 517 18.44 -16.83 -6.92
CA LEU A 517 18.28 -16.15 -8.21
C LEU A 517 19.29 -16.66 -9.24
N ARG A 518 18.79 -17.04 -10.41
CA ARG A 518 19.59 -17.41 -11.58
C ARG A 518 19.11 -16.67 -12.83
N ILE A 519 19.91 -15.72 -13.31
CA ILE A 519 19.66 -15.01 -14.58
C ILE A 519 20.70 -15.46 -15.59
N GLN A 520 20.27 -16.07 -16.70
CA GLN A 520 21.15 -16.52 -17.79
C GLN A 520 20.99 -15.70 -19.08
N GLY A 521 19.83 -15.08 -19.25
CA GLY A 521 19.48 -14.29 -20.43
C GLY A 521 19.93 -12.83 -20.35
N ASN A 522 19.58 -12.04 -21.37
CA ASN A 522 19.91 -10.61 -21.51
C ASN A 522 18.91 -9.67 -20.82
N LEU A 523 18.30 -10.09 -19.71
CA LEU A 523 17.45 -9.20 -18.91
C LEU A 523 18.27 -8.00 -18.42
N GLN A 524 17.80 -6.78 -18.72
CA GLN A 524 18.36 -5.55 -18.19
C GLN A 524 17.35 -4.87 -17.25
N LEU A 525 17.71 -4.79 -15.96
CA LEU A 525 16.92 -4.15 -14.92
C LEU A 525 17.53 -2.79 -14.57
N CYS A 526 16.69 -1.75 -14.55
CA CYS A 526 17.05 -0.41 -14.10
C CYS A 526 16.42 -0.16 -12.73
N GLY A 527 17.25 -0.10 -11.69
CA GLY A 527 16.84 -0.14 -10.29
C GLY A 527 17.69 -1.13 -9.51
N ALA A 528 17.11 -2.00 -8.70
CA ALA A 528 17.88 -2.90 -7.84
C ALA A 528 17.32 -4.31 -7.73
N ILE A 529 18.19 -5.24 -7.35
CA ILE A 529 17.83 -6.63 -7.04
C ILE A 529 18.21 -6.95 -5.59
N VAL A 530 17.31 -7.60 -4.87
CA VAL A 530 17.57 -8.15 -3.54
C VAL A 530 17.27 -9.65 -3.54
N VAL A 531 18.20 -10.47 -3.03
CA VAL A 531 18.10 -11.93 -3.01
C VAL A 531 18.34 -12.44 -1.59
N GLU A 532 17.40 -13.22 -1.07
CA GLU A 532 17.49 -13.76 0.29
C GLU A 532 18.20 -15.12 0.36
N GLY A 533 18.03 -15.99 -0.65
CA GLY A 533 18.39 -17.41 -0.50
C GLY A 533 17.55 -18.12 0.56
N SER A 534 16.31 -17.68 0.79
CA SER A 534 15.41 -18.30 1.77
C SER A 534 14.83 -19.62 1.25
N VAL A 535 14.71 -20.62 2.12
CA VAL A 535 13.86 -21.80 1.86
C VAL A 535 12.54 -21.58 2.60
N LEU A 536 11.44 -21.56 1.85
CA LEU A 536 10.10 -21.29 2.37
C LEU A 536 9.34 -22.60 2.64
N ASN A 537 8.47 -22.60 3.65
CA ASN A 537 7.44 -23.63 3.82
C ASN A 537 6.14 -23.27 3.06
N ASN A 538 5.14 -24.15 3.10
CA ASN A 538 3.84 -23.94 2.46
C ASN A 538 3.07 -22.71 2.98
N ASP A 539 3.41 -22.22 4.17
CA ASP A 539 2.85 -21.03 4.78
C ASP A 539 3.66 -19.76 4.43
N ASN A 540 4.64 -19.88 3.51
CA ASN A 540 5.58 -18.84 3.08
C ASN A 540 6.49 -18.28 4.20
N GLU A 541 6.71 -19.07 5.26
CA GLU A 541 7.65 -18.76 6.33
C GLU A 541 9.05 -19.26 5.98
N VAL A 542 10.08 -18.49 6.35
CA VAL A 542 11.48 -18.87 6.15
C VAL A 542 11.89 -19.94 7.16
N ILE A 543 12.08 -21.18 6.70
CA ILE A 543 12.45 -22.32 7.55
C ILE A 543 13.96 -22.61 7.55
N SER A 544 14.65 -22.27 6.47
CA SER A 544 16.09 -22.43 6.36
C SER A 544 16.66 -21.48 5.29
N ILE A 545 17.98 -21.56 5.08
CA ILE A 545 18.70 -20.73 4.13
C ILE A 545 19.40 -21.67 3.15
N ASP A 546 19.24 -21.41 1.85
CA ASP A 546 20.07 -21.93 0.79
C ASP A 546 21.28 -21.01 0.58
N TYR A 547 22.46 -21.61 0.51
CA TYR A 547 23.73 -20.91 0.30
C TYR A 547 24.19 -20.98 -1.16
N SER A 548 23.35 -21.50 -2.06
CA SER A 548 23.61 -21.50 -3.49
C SER A 548 23.80 -20.07 -4.00
N ASP A 549 24.88 -19.85 -4.75
CA ASP A 549 25.22 -18.51 -5.22
C ASP A 549 24.10 -17.93 -6.11
N THR A 550 23.83 -16.64 -5.92
CA THR A 550 23.11 -15.82 -6.89
C THR A 550 23.90 -15.79 -8.19
N ALA A 551 23.39 -16.47 -9.22
CA ALA A 551 24.09 -16.67 -10.48
C ALA A 551 23.59 -15.71 -11.55
N LEU A 552 24.47 -14.82 -12.02
CA LEU A 552 24.19 -13.87 -13.09
C LEU A 552 25.13 -14.17 -14.27
N ALA A 553 24.58 -14.66 -15.38
CA ALA A 553 25.33 -15.07 -16.55
C ALA A 553 24.85 -14.35 -17.83
N GLY A 554 25.60 -14.52 -18.91
CA GLY A 554 25.29 -13.97 -20.23
C GLY A 554 26.15 -12.75 -20.60
N THR A 555 25.62 -11.86 -21.42
CA THR A 555 26.31 -10.66 -21.91
C THR A 555 25.60 -9.38 -21.52
N GLY A 556 26.35 -8.29 -21.38
CA GLY A 556 25.80 -6.95 -21.19
C GLY A 556 25.48 -6.62 -19.74
N ARG A 557 24.96 -5.41 -19.53
CA ARG A 557 24.66 -4.89 -18.19
C ARG A 557 23.31 -5.41 -17.71
N LYS A 558 23.32 -6.29 -16.71
CA LYS A 558 22.10 -6.93 -16.18
C LYS A 558 21.34 -6.02 -15.24
N ILE A 559 22.06 -5.23 -14.45
CA ILE A 559 21.48 -4.36 -13.44
C ILE A 559 22.15 -3.00 -13.58
N GLN A 560 21.37 -1.94 -13.62
CA GLN A 560 21.82 -0.56 -13.56
C GLN A 560 21.08 0.13 -12.42
N TYR A 561 21.77 0.43 -11.34
CA TYR A 561 21.19 1.16 -10.22
C TYR A 561 20.74 2.55 -10.68
N ASP A 562 19.44 2.80 -10.51
CA ASP A 562 18.83 4.09 -10.78
C ASP A 562 18.02 4.54 -9.55
N PRO A 563 18.51 5.51 -8.78
CA PRO A 563 17.83 5.99 -7.59
C PRO A 563 16.54 6.75 -7.90
N ASN A 564 16.40 7.34 -9.10
CA ASN A 564 15.14 7.96 -9.51
C ASN A 564 14.05 6.92 -9.65
N VAL A 565 14.40 5.77 -10.25
CA VAL A 565 13.48 4.65 -10.37
C VAL A 565 13.10 4.10 -9.00
N LEU A 566 14.07 3.89 -8.09
CA LEU A 566 13.77 3.45 -6.72
C LEU A 566 12.86 4.42 -5.96
N TYR A 567 13.08 5.72 -6.14
CA TYR A 567 12.22 6.74 -5.56
C TYR A 567 10.83 6.69 -6.18
N ASP A 568 10.70 6.64 -7.52
CA ASP A 568 9.40 6.57 -8.19
C ASP A 568 8.62 5.31 -7.82
N VAL A 569 9.28 4.14 -7.69
CA VAL A 569 8.61 2.89 -7.32
C VAL A 569 8.26 2.77 -5.84
N THR A 570 8.69 3.69 -4.97
CA THR A 570 8.20 3.77 -3.58
C THR A 570 7.06 4.77 -3.44
N GLN A 571 7.04 5.80 -4.30
CA GLN A 571 6.05 6.86 -4.28
C GLN A 571 4.81 6.51 -5.10
N GLY A 572 3.94 5.71 -4.49
CA GLY A 572 2.57 5.50 -4.97
C GLY A 572 2.28 4.15 -5.61
N THR A 573 3.22 3.20 -5.57
CA THR A 573 3.10 1.83 -6.12
C THR A 573 2.25 0.87 -5.29
N GLY A 574 1.89 1.24 -4.05
CA GLY A 574 1.01 0.42 -3.23
C GLY A 574 -0.46 0.56 -3.66
N LYS A 575 -1.18 -0.57 -3.61
CA LYS A 575 -2.64 -0.55 -3.73
C LYS A 575 -3.27 0.30 -2.61
N VAL A 576 -4.53 0.64 -2.85
CA VAL A 576 -5.39 1.07 -1.76
C VAL A 576 -5.81 -0.15 -0.94
N ALA A 577 -5.40 -0.15 0.32
CA ALA A 577 -5.82 -1.13 1.30
C ALA A 577 -7.09 -0.66 2.00
N PHE A 578 -8.07 -1.56 2.06
CA PHE A 578 -9.27 -1.39 2.86
C PHE A 578 -9.12 -2.21 4.14
N SER A 579 -9.41 -1.60 5.28
CA SER A 579 -9.56 -2.30 6.56
C SER A 579 -10.85 -1.89 7.23
N SER A 580 -11.57 -2.85 7.80
CA SER A 580 -12.82 -2.55 8.52
C SER A 580 -12.53 -1.71 9.76
N LEU A 581 -13.34 -0.68 9.99
CA LEU A 581 -13.31 0.09 11.23
C LEU A 581 -14.13 -0.66 12.29
N VAL A 582 -13.48 -1.15 13.33
CA VAL A 582 -14.14 -1.87 14.44
C VAL A 582 -15.21 -0.98 15.07
N GLY A 583 -16.39 -1.55 15.38
CA GLY A 583 -17.51 -0.83 15.97
C GLY A 583 -18.33 0.05 14.99
N SER A 584 -17.99 0.05 13.70
CA SER A 584 -18.74 0.80 12.68
C SER A 584 -19.87 0.03 12.00
N TRP A 585 -20.02 -1.25 12.33
CA TRP A 585 -21.04 -2.13 11.77
C TRP A 585 -22.43 -1.72 12.23
N ARG A 586 -23.39 -1.65 11.29
CA ARG A 586 -24.78 -1.24 11.54
C ARG A 586 -25.74 -2.05 10.65
N GLN A 587 -26.84 -2.52 11.24
CA GLN A 587 -27.95 -3.15 10.54
C GLN A 587 -29.09 -2.15 10.33
N GLN A 588 -29.73 -2.20 9.16
CA GLN A 588 -30.89 -1.41 8.77
C GLN A 588 -31.94 -2.26 8.07
#